data_AF-W6L960-F1
#
_entry.id   AF-W6L960-F1
#
_cell.length_a   1.000
_cell.length_b   1.000
_cell.length_c   1.000
_cell.angle_alpha   90.00
_cell.angle_beta   90.00
_cell.angle_gamma   90.00
#
_symmetry.space_group_name_H-M   'P 1'
#
loop_
_entity.id
_entity.type
_entity.pdbx_description
1 polymer ?
#
loop_
_entity_poly.entity_id
_entity_poly.type
_entity_poly.pdbx_seq_one_letter_code
_entity_poly.pdbx_strand_id
1 'polypeptide(L)'
;MPRCIECEVTVERIINVKTNTVEKCPCCGLSCDTYYEFGTTQKWIDAVLLQRSAWVHILFNEDVRLPIHLAFAIACCFIEAFVVRSFYVITSFSADTAPTLQIVKIVKGPLYPMMNYATTLPKLFSYALSEHFLLLAAMTWVGSRSTLKGVNYEQVFSTWVKAISIATSVKLLYCLFFIWNISLSLLWLIDGLFCVWIIRGFLTLMSDKSLYYVIPRVLLCIGCRVLFRHLTGWCSQIIM
;
A
#
# COMPACT_ATOMS: atom_id res chain seq x y z
N MET A 1 -7.98 -14.77 13.58
CA MET A 1 -8.77 -14.38 14.77
C MET A 1 -9.15 -12.91 14.63
N PRO A 2 -10.44 -12.58 14.68
CA PRO A 2 -10.91 -11.22 14.54
C PRO A 2 -10.52 -10.33 15.73
N ARG A 3 -10.47 -9.02 15.50
CA ARG A 3 -10.14 -8.00 16.52
C ARG A 3 -11.24 -6.96 16.61
N CYS A 4 -11.45 -6.42 17.81
CA CYS A 4 -12.31 -5.26 17.98
C CYS A 4 -11.68 -4.02 17.31
N ILE A 5 -12.42 -3.27 16.50
CA ILE A 5 -11.90 -2.08 15.80
C ILE A 5 -11.59 -0.90 16.73
N GLU A 6 -12.18 -0.89 17.94
CA GLU A 6 -12.03 0.18 18.92
C GLU A 6 -10.83 -0.06 19.86
N CYS A 7 -10.77 -1.24 20.48
CA CYS A 7 -9.74 -1.56 21.47
C CYS A 7 -8.70 -2.60 20.99
N GLU A 8 -8.86 -3.14 19.79
CA GLU A 8 -7.95 -4.12 19.16
C GLU A 8 -7.73 -5.45 19.89
N VAL A 9 -8.47 -5.67 20.97
CA VAL A 9 -8.50 -6.95 21.68
C VAL A 9 -9.07 -8.02 20.75
N THR A 10 -8.43 -9.19 20.74
CA THR A 10 -8.90 -10.37 20.01
C THR A 10 -10.27 -10.78 20.54
N VAL A 11 -11.22 -10.96 19.64
CA VAL A 11 -12.57 -11.41 19.97
C VAL A 11 -12.82 -12.78 19.35
N GLU A 12 -13.72 -13.56 19.96
CA GLU A 12 -14.03 -14.90 19.48
C GLU A 12 -14.82 -14.86 18.16
N ARG A 13 -15.79 -13.94 18.08
CA ARG A 13 -16.61 -13.70 16.88
C ARG A 13 -17.00 -12.23 16.78
N ILE A 14 -17.16 -11.75 15.55
CA ILE A 14 -17.65 -10.38 15.26
C ILE A 14 -19.17 -10.37 15.13
N ILE A 15 -19.72 -11.43 14.52
CA ILE A 15 -21.13 -11.52 14.18
C ILE A 15 -21.72 -12.68 14.95
N ASN A 16 -22.85 -12.43 15.58
CA ASN A 16 -23.65 -13.51 16.12
C ASN A 16 -24.47 -14.13 14.97
N VAL A 17 -24.10 -15.35 14.56
CA VAL A 17 -24.73 -16.08 13.43
C VAL A 17 -26.24 -16.27 13.64
N LYS A 18 -26.72 -16.31 14.88
CA LYS A 18 -28.15 -16.52 15.18
C LYS A 18 -29.00 -15.27 15.00
N THR A 19 -28.44 -14.10 15.31
CA THR A 19 -29.17 -12.81 15.25
C THR A 19 -28.74 -11.95 14.07
N ASN A 20 -27.67 -12.32 13.38
CA ASN A 20 -27.01 -11.56 12.33
C ASN A 20 -26.65 -10.12 12.75
N THR A 21 -26.28 -9.95 14.02
CA THR A 21 -25.91 -8.65 14.61
C THR A 21 -24.43 -8.63 14.97
N VAL A 22 -23.81 -7.45 14.87
CA VAL A 22 -22.45 -7.21 15.36
C VAL A 22 -22.42 -7.33 16.88
N GLU A 23 -21.47 -8.11 17.40
CA GLU A 23 -21.30 -8.31 18.84
C GLU A 23 -20.60 -7.12 19.50
N LYS A 24 -20.82 -6.97 20.81
CA LYS A 24 -20.06 -6.02 21.62
C LYS A 24 -18.80 -6.67 22.14
N CYS A 25 -17.71 -5.92 22.15
CA CYS A 25 -16.43 -6.39 22.67
C CYS A 25 -16.53 -6.60 24.19
N PRO A 26 -16.11 -7.76 24.73
CA PRO A 26 -16.15 -8.02 26.16
C PRO A 26 -15.18 -7.13 26.97
N CYS A 27 -14.18 -6.53 26.32
CA CYS A 27 -13.19 -5.67 26.98
C CYS A 27 -13.63 -4.21 27.06
N CYS A 28 -14.13 -3.61 25.96
CA CYS A 28 -14.50 -2.19 25.93
C CYS A 28 -16.01 -1.92 25.89
N GLY A 29 -16.86 -2.94 25.69
CA GLY A 29 -18.32 -2.82 25.62
C GLY A 29 -18.86 -2.17 24.34
N LEU A 30 -18.00 -1.69 23.44
CA LEU A 30 -18.36 -1.12 22.15
C LEU A 30 -18.54 -2.20 21.08
N SER A 31 -19.18 -1.87 19.95
CA SER A 31 -19.34 -2.80 18.83
C SER A 31 -17.98 -3.28 18.31
N CYS A 32 -17.84 -4.59 18.12
CA CYS A 32 -16.59 -5.22 17.68
C CYS A 32 -16.13 -4.72 16.32
N ASP A 33 -17.06 -4.49 15.38
CA ASP A 33 -16.73 -4.04 14.04
C ASP A 33 -17.92 -3.34 13.36
N THR A 34 -18.02 -2.02 13.50
CA THR A 34 -19.06 -1.23 12.82
C THR A 34 -18.89 -1.20 11.31
N TYR A 35 -17.66 -1.38 10.81
CA TYR A 35 -17.41 -1.45 9.37
C TYR A 35 -18.05 -2.68 8.73
N TYR A 36 -18.45 -3.70 9.49
CA TYR A 36 -19.20 -4.81 8.93
C TYR A 36 -20.46 -4.36 8.16
N GLU A 37 -21.14 -3.32 8.67
CA GLU A 37 -22.37 -2.77 8.07
C GLU A 37 -22.09 -1.80 6.91
N PHE A 38 -20.84 -1.37 6.73
CA PHE A 38 -20.48 -0.35 5.75
C PHE A 38 -20.22 -0.94 4.37
N GLY A 39 -20.56 -0.17 3.34
CA GLY A 39 -20.21 -0.50 1.95
C GLY A 39 -18.69 -0.47 1.72
N THR A 40 -18.21 -1.27 0.76
CA THR A 40 -16.79 -1.37 0.41
C THR A 40 -16.15 -0.02 0.11
N THR A 41 -16.83 0.86 -0.64
CA THR A 41 -16.31 2.19 -0.96
C THR A 41 -16.05 3.04 0.28
N GLN A 42 -16.95 3.03 1.25
CA GLN A 42 -16.81 3.80 2.48
C GLN A 42 -15.61 3.31 3.30
N LYS A 43 -15.46 1.98 3.45
CA LYS A 43 -14.29 1.36 4.11
C LYS A 43 -12.97 1.85 3.51
N TRP A 44 -12.89 1.87 2.18
CA TRP A 44 -11.67 2.29 1.49
C TRP A 44 -11.43 3.79 1.56
N ILE A 45 -12.46 4.63 1.55
CA ILE A 45 -12.32 6.07 1.79
C ILE A 45 -11.73 6.31 3.18
N ASP A 46 -12.27 5.66 4.21
CA ASP A 46 -11.78 5.82 5.58
C ASP A 46 -10.36 5.26 5.75
N ALA A 47 -10.02 4.19 5.03
CA ALA A 47 -8.65 3.67 4.97
C ALA A 47 -7.67 4.66 4.30
N VAL A 48 -8.10 5.32 3.22
CA VAL A 48 -7.33 6.40 2.55
C VAL A 48 -7.13 7.59 3.47
N LEU A 49 -8.13 7.92 4.29
CA LEU A 49 -8.06 8.93 5.34
C LEU A 49 -7.28 8.46 6.59
N LEU A 50 -6.65 7.28 6.54
CA LEU A 50 -5.78 6.73 7.58
C LEU A 50 -6.50 6.46 8.90
N GLN A 51 -7.83 6.26 8.86
CA GLN A 51 -8.59 5.94 10.07
C GLN A 51 -8.14 4.60 10.63
N ARG A 52 -7.81 4.59 11.92
CA ARG A 52 -7.32 3.40 12.62
C ARG A 52 -8.26 2.21 12.50
N SER A 53 -9.53 2.46 12.76
CA SER A 53 -10.57 1.43 12.80
C SER A 53 -10.78 0.77 11.42
N ALA A 54 -10.72 1.54 10.32
CA ALA A 54 -10.76 1.00 8.97
C ALA A 54 -9.57 0.07 8.68
N TRP A 55 -8.35 0.46 9.11
CA TRP A 55 -7.15 -0.37 8.95
C TRP A 55 -7.23 -1.67 9.76
N VAL A 56 -7.79 -1.63 10.98
CA VAL A 56 -8.00 -2.85 11.78
C VAL A 56 -9.01 -3.78 11.08
N HIS A 57 -10.12 -3.24 10.58
CA HIS A 57 -11.11 -4.00 9.82
C HIS A 57 -10.46 -4.70 8.60
N ILE A 58 -9.82 -3.93 7.73
CA ILE A 58 -9.21 -4.44 6.49
C ILE A 58 -8.12 -5.47 6.80
N LEU A 59 -7.27 -5.24 7.79
CA LEU A 59 -6.15 -6.16 8.08
C LEU A 59 -6.58 -7.46 8.76
N PHE A 60 -7.49 -7.39 9.73
CA PHE A 60 -7.77 -8.52 10.63
C PHE A 60 -9.16 -9.15 10.46
N ASN A 61 -10.15 -8.38 10.00
CA ASN A 61 -11.55 -8.79 10.01
C ASN A 61 -12.14 -9.00 8.62
N GLU A 62 -11.56 -8.38 7.59
CA GLU A 62 -12.00 -8.54 6.22
C GLU A 62 -11.52 -9.88 5.64
N ASP A 63 -12.47 -10.74 5.27
CA ASP A 63 -12.26 -12.07 4.66
C ASP A 63 -11.80 -12.04 3.18
N VAL A 64 -11.33 -10.89 2.70
CA VAL A 64 -10.72 -10.80 1.37
C VAL A 64 -9.43 -11.62 1.35
N ARG A 65 -9.39 -12.59 0.44
CA ARG A 65 -8.26 -13.50 0.29
C ARG A 65 -6.99 -12.75 -0.09
N LEU A 66 -5.87 -13.08 0.57
CA LEU A 66 -4.54 -12.53 0.32
C LEU A 66 -4.15 -12.40 -1.18
N PRO A 67 -4.46 -13.38 -2.06
CA PRO A 67 -4.11 -13.28 -3.48
C PRO A 67 -4.68 -12.06 -4.19
N ILE A 68 -5.85 -11.56 -3.75
CA ILE A 68 -6.48 -10.38 -4.36
C ILE A 68 -5.63 -9.13 -4.09
N HIS A 69 -5.21 -8.91 -2.84
CA HIS A 69 -4.34 -7.78 -2.49
C HIS A 69 -2.99 -7.88 -3.18
N LEU A 70 -2.42 -9.09 -3.30
CA LEU A 70 -1.18 -9.32 -4.03
C LEU A 70 -1.32 -8.95 -5.51
N ALA A 71 -2.42 -9.37 -6.16
CA ALA A 71 -2.69 -9.03 -7.56
C ALA A 71 -2.78 -7.51 -7.77
N PHE A 72 -3.47 -6.79 -6.87
CA PHE A 72 -3.51 -5.32 -6.91
C PHE A 72 -2.13 -4.69 -6.72
N ALA A 73 -1.30 -5.21 -5.81
CA ALA A 73 0.06 -4.73 -5.60
C ALA A 73 0.94 -4.95 -6.84
N ILE A 74 0.81 -6.10 -7.51
CA ILE A 74 1.51 -6.39 -8.77
C ILE A 74 1.06 -5.44 -9.89
N ALA A 75 -0.25 -5.21 -10.02
CA ALA A 75 -0.78 -4.23 -10.97
C ALA A 75 -0.24 -2.82 -10.70
N CYS A 76 -0.13 -2.44 -9.43
CA CYS A 76 0.50 -1.18 -9.02
C CYS A 76 1.99 -1.08 -9.40
N CYS A 77 2.74 -2.18 -9.32
CA CYS A 77 4.14 -2.22 -9.77
C CYS A 77 4.24 -1.99 -11.28
N PHE A 78 3.30 -2.53 -12.06
CA PHE A 78 3.23 -2.30 -13.50
C PHE A 78 2.89 -0.83 -13.81
N ILE A 79 1.91 -0.27 -13.11
CA ILE A 79 1.52 1.14 -13.25
C ILE A 79 2.70 2.05 -12.91
N GLU A 80 3.42 1.78 -11.82
CA GLU A 80 4.61 2.56 -11.44
C GLU A 80 5.70 2.46 -12.51
N ALA A 81 5.99 1.27 -13.05
CA ALA A 81 6.96 1.11 -14.14
C ALA A 81 6.58 1.96 -15.38
N PHE A 82 5.29 2.00 -15.71
CA PHE A 82 4.77 2.87 -16.77
C PHE A 82 4.96 4.36 -16.44
N VAL A 83 4.63 4.77 -15.21
CA VAL A 83 4.78 6.15 -14.72
C VAL A 83 6.24 6.59 -14.78
N VAL A 84 7.16 5.78 -14.26
CA VAL A 84 8.60 6.07 -14.24
C VAL A 84 9.14 6.26 -15.67
N ARG A 85 8.77 5.38 -16.60
CA ARG A 85 9.19 5.55 -18.00
C ARG A 85 8.64 6.83 -18.62
N SER A 86 7.35 7.06 -18.42
CA SER A 86 6.65 8.22 -18.99
C SER A 86 7.21 9.51 -18.43
N PHE A 87 7.42 9.56 -17.12
CA PHE A 87 8.05 10.69 -16.43
C PHE A 87 9.42 11.00 -17.03
N TYR A 88 10.31 10.02 -17.12
CA TYR A 88 11.66 10.21 -17.68
C TYR A 88 11.64 10.78 -19.11
N VAL A 89 10.79 10.24 -19.99
CA VAL A 89 10.73 10.70 -21.38
C VAL A 89 10.14 12.11 -21.47
N ILE A 90 9.08 12.40 -20.72
CA ILE A 90 8.44 13.71 -20.76
C ILE A 90 9.38 14.78 -20.19
N THR A 91 10.06 14.52 -19.08
CA THR A 91 11.00 15.50 -18.49
C THR A 91 12.26 15.70 -19.32
N SER A 92 12.70 14.69 -20.07
CA SER A 92 13.92 14.79 -20.89
C SER A 92 13.68 15.43 -22.27
N PHE A 93 12.47 15.30 -22.83
CA PHE A 93 12.22 15.64 -24.23
C PHE A 93 11.04 16.59 -24.47
N SER A 94 10.18 16.82 -23.48
CA SER A 94 9.08 17.77 -23.65
C SER A 94 9.53 19.21 -23.49
N ALA A 95 9.06 20.08 -24.38
CA ALA A 95 9.18 21.53 -24.24
C ALA A 95 8.02 22.14 -23.44
N ASP A 96 7.02 21.33 -23.02
CA ASP A 96 5.89 21.81 -22.23
C ASP A 96 6.34 22.28 -20.86
N THR A 97 5.89 23.48 -20.47
CA THR A 97 6.14 24.07 -19.16
C THR A 97 5.26 23.48 -18.04
N ALA A 98 4.19 22.76 -18.40
CA ALA A 98 3.28 22.08 -17.48
C ALA A 98 2.97 20.64 -17.97
N PRO A 99 3.98 19.75 -17.96
CA PRO A 99 3.82 18.39 -18.47
C PRO A 99 2.86 17.56 -17.62
N THR A 100 2.19 16.58 -18.24
CA THR A 100 1.16 15.72 -17.60
C THR A 100 1.25 14.27 -18.08
N LEU A 101 0.77 13.30 -17.28
CA LEU A 101 0.72 11.87 -17.65
C LEU A 101 -0.57 11.45 -18.37
N GLN A 102 -1.38 12.40 -18.83
CA GLN A 102 -2.67 12.06 -19.41
C GLN A 102 -2.50 11.11 -20.60
N ILE A 103 -3.13 9.94 -20.54
CA ILE A 103 -2.81 8.82 -21.45
C ILE A 103 -3.11 9.17 -22.91
N VAL A 104 -4.16 9.96 -23.13
CA VAL A 104 -4.52 10.45 -24.47
C VAL A 104 -3.42 11.33 -25.05
N LYS A 105 -2.80 12.18 -24.23
CA LYS A 105 -1.67 13.04 -24.64
C LYS A 105 -0.41 12.21 -24.91
N ILE A 106 -0.15 11.18 -24.10
CA ILE A 106 0.99 10.29 -24.32
C ILE A 106 0.82 9.50 -25.63
N VAL A 107 -0.33 8.85 -25.83
CA VAL A 107 -0.56 7.95 -26.98
C VAL A 107 -0.68 8.70 -28.30
N LYS A 108 -1.32 9.87 -28.30
CA LYS A 108 -1.44 10.71 -29.51
C LYS A 108 -0.28 11.68 -29.69
N GLY A 109 0.63 11.76 -28.72
CA GLY A 109 1.70 12.74 -28.69
C GLY A 109 2.92 12.32 -29.52
N PRO A 110 3.75 13.29 -29.93
CA PRO A 110 4.97 13.04 -30.70
C PRO A 110 6.04 12.25 -29.91
N LEU A 111 5.91 12.20 -28.57
CA LEU A 111 6.81 11.46 -27.68
C LEU A 111 6.49 9.96 -27.60
N TYR A 112 5.35 9.49 -28.12
CA TYR A 112 4.96 8.07 -28.04
C TYR A 112 6.04 7.11 -28.56
N PRO A 113 6.68 7.33 -29.73
CA PRO A 113 7.74 6.44 -30.21
C PRO A 113 8.95 6.41 -29.27
N MET A 114 9.24 7.53 -28.60
CA MET A 114 10.35 7.64 -27.65
C MET A 114 10.08 6.88 -26.34
N MET A 115 8.81 6.58 -26.03
CA MET A 115 8.47 5.78 -24.85
C MET A 115 9.05 4.37 -24.93
N ASN A 116 9.02 3.74 -26.11
CA ASN A 116 9.60 2.41 -26.36
C ASN A 116 9.23 1.37 -25.28
N TYR A 117 7.95 1.38 -24.84
CA TYR A 117 7.49 0.58 -23.70
C TYR A 117 7.75 -0.93 -23.89
N ALA A 118 7.70 -1.45 -25.12
CA ALA A 118 7.94 -2.86 -25.40
C ALA A 118 9.32 -3.34 -24.90
N THR A 119 10.34 -2.48 -24.97
CA THR A 119 11.71 -2.83 -24.54
C THR A 119 12.01 -2.39 -23.11
N THR A 120 11.50 -1.24 -22.67
CA THR A 120 11.86 -0.66 -21.37
C THR A 120 11.00 -1.19 -20.22
N LEU A 121 9.72 -1.44 -20.48
CA LEU A 121 8.74 -1.71 -19.44
C LEU A 121 8.97 -3.05 -18.72
N PRO A 122 9.38 -4.15 -19.39
CA PRO A 122 9.71 -5.39 -18.69
C PRO A 122 10.81 -5.21 -17.64
N LYS A 123 11.87 -4.44 -17.96
CA LYS A 123 12.97 -4.15 -17.04
C LYS A 123 12.50 -3.30 -15.85
N LEU A 124 11.77 -2.23 -16.12
CA LEU A 124 11.26 -1.34 -15.06
C LEU A 124 10.25 -2.06 -14.16
N PHE A 125 9.39 -2.90 -14.74
CA PHE A 125 8.47 -3.74 -13.98
C PHE A 125 9.21 -4.73 -13.07
N SER A 126 10.30 -5.34 -13.56
CA SER A 126 11.13 -6.22 -12.74
C SER A 126 11.77 -5.50 -11.55
N TYR A 127 12.17 -4.23 -11.72
CA TYR A 127 12.68 -3.42 -10.61
C TYR A 127 11.57 -3.04 -9.62
N ALA A 128 10.40 -2.62 -10.10
CA ALA A 128 9.25 -2.30 -9.25
C ALA A 128 8.81 -3.52 -8.43
N LEU A 129 8.75 -4.70 -9.06
CA LEU A 129 8.50 -5.97 -8.37
C LEU A 129 9.57 -6.28 -7.34
N SER A 130 10.85 -6.16 -7.69
CA SER A 130 11.97 -6.44 -6.79
C SER A 130 11.95 -5.52 -5.57
N GLU A 131 11.63 -4.24 -5.76
CA GLU A 131 11.43 -3.29 -4.66
C GLU A 131 10.27 -3.72 -3.76
N HIS A 132 9.12 -4.10 -4.34
CA HIS A 132 7.98 -4.59 -3.57
C HIS A 132 8.32 -5.85 -2.76
N PHE A 133 9.00 -6.82 -3.37
CA PHE A 133 9.44 -8.04 -2.70
C PHE A 133 10.49 -7.77 -1.62
N LEU A 134 11.39 -6.81 -1.82
CA LEU A 134 12.35 -6.37 -0.80
C LEU A 134 11.62 -5.79 0.41
N LEU A 135 10.61 -4.93 0.18
CA LEU A 135 9.79 -4.37 1.25
C LEU A 135 8.97 -5.44 1.97
N LEU A 136 8.41 -6.39 1.23
CA LEU A 136 7.69 -7.53 1.78
C LEU A 136 8.63 -8.39 2.65
N ALA A 137 9.84 -8.69 2.17
CA ALA A 137 10.84 -9.44 2.93
C ALA A 137 11.27 -8.69 4.19
N ALA A 138 11.52 -7.38 4.09
CA ALA A 138 11.87 -6.55 5.25
C ALA A 138 10.73 -6.52 6.28
N MET A 139 9.50 -6.23 5.87
CA MET A 139 8.34 -6.16 6.77
C MET A 139 8.02 -7.51 7.41
N THR A 140 8.05 -8.60 6.65
CA THR A 140 7.80 -9.95 7.19
C THR A 140 8.93 -10.41 8.12
N TRP A 141 10.20 -10.08 7.83
CA TRP A 141 11.31 -10.31 8.74
C TRP A 141 11.12 -9.54 10.06
N VAL A 142 10.77 -8.27 9.97
CA VAL A 142 10.44 -7.44 11.14
C VAL A 142 9.28 -8.05 11.93
N GLY A 143 8.21 -8.47 11.24
CA GLY A 143 7.06 -9.13 11.84
C GLY A 143 7.43 -10.41 12.58
N SER A 144 8.25 -11.28 11.95
CA SER A 144 8.73 -12.52 12.55
C SER A 144 9.47 -12.29 13.87
N ARG A 145 10.23 -11.19 13.97
CA ARG A 145 11.00 -10.82 15.17
C ARG A 145 10.19 -10.08 16.22
N SER A 146 9.05 -9.48 15.84
CA SER A 146 8.13 -8.81 16.77
C SER A 146 7.18 -9.77 17.47
N THR A 147 6.95 -10.95 16.90
CA THR A 147 5.89 -11.84 17.34
C THR A 147 6.37 -12.74 18.48
N LEU A 148 5.55 -12.89 19.53
CA LEU A 148 5.83 -13.79 20.64
C LEU A 148 5.86 -15.25 20.19
N LYS A 149 6.70 -16.08 20.82
CA LYS A 149 6.77 -17.52 20.57
C LYS A 149 5.41 -18.17 20.88
N GLY A 150 4.89 -19.00 19.98
CA GLY A 150 3.63 -19.74 20.14
C GLY A 150 2.42 -19.20 19.35
N VAL A 151 2.58 -18.10 18.60
CA VAL A 151 1.54 -17.59 17.68
C VAL A 151 1.59 -18.34 16.34
N ASN A 152 0.44 -18.50 15.68
CA ASN A 152 0.36 -19.04 14.32
C ASN A 152 1.16 -18.15 13.35
N TYR A 153 2.36 -18.60 12.99
CA TYR A 153 3.30 -17.89 12.12
C TYR A 153 2.74 -17.61 10.73
N GLU A 154 1.95 -18.53 10.18
CA GLU A 154 1.33 -18.40 8.86
C GLU A 154 0.34 -17.23 8.84
N GLN A 155 -0.50 -17.12 9.87
CA GLN A 155 -1.46 -16.03 9.98
C GLN A 155 -0.76 -14.67 10.14
N VAL A 156 0.32 -14.64 10.94
CA VAL A 156 1.14 -13.44 11.11
C VAL A 156 1.74 -13.04 9.77
N PHE A 157 2.44 -13.96 9.11
CA PHE A 157 3.03 -13.73 7.80
C PHE A 157 2.01 -13.19 6.79
N SER A 158 0.84 -13.84 6.68
CA SER A 158 -0.25 -13.41 5.81
C SER A 158 -0.71 -11.98 6.11
N THR A 159 -0.81 -11.60 7.38
CA THR A 159 -1.26 -10.25 7.77
C THR A 159 -0.21 -9.18 7.41
N TRP A 160 1.08 -9.48 7.60
CA TRP A 160 2.17 -8.58 7.21
C TRP A 160 2.24 -8.42 5.69
N VAL A 161 2.08 -9.51 4.93
CA VAL A 161 1.98 -9.45 3.46
C VAL A 161 0.77 -8.63 3.03
N LYS A 162 -0.41 -8.87 3.64
CA LYS A 162 -1.63 -8.10 3.37
C LYS A 162 -1.39 -6.60 3.56
N ALA A 163 -0.73 -6.20 4.66
CA ALA A 163 -0.45 -4.80 4.96
C ALA A 163 0.45 -4.12 3.92
N ILE A 164 1.55 -4.74 3.49
CA ILE A 164 2.41 -4.14 2.45
C ILE A 164 1.72 -4.11 1.08
N SER A 165 0.90 -5.12 0.76
CA SER A 165 0.10 -5.12 -0.46
C SER A 165 -0.94 -3.99 -0.45
N ILE A 166 -1.61 -3.75 0.68
CA ILE A 166 -2.53 -2.62 0.86
C ILE A 166 -1.78 -1.30 0.74
N ALA A 167 -0.65 -1.13 1.41
CA ALA A 167 0.17 0.07 1.27
C ALA A 167 0.57 0.34 -0.19
N THR A 168 0.95 -0.71 -0.92
CA THR A 168 1.28 -0.63 -2.35
C THR A 168 0.09 -0.25 -3.22
N SER A 169 -1.13 -0.63 -2.83
CA SER A 169 -2.35 -0.32 -3.58
C SER A 169 -2.64 1.18 -3.70
N VAL A 170 -2.06 2.04 -2.85
CA VAL A 170 -2.19 3.50 -2.97
C VAL A 170 -1.66 4.02 -4.32
N LYS A 171 -0.75 3.28 -4.97
CA LYS A 171 -0.22 3.61 -6.30
C LYS A 171 -1.29 3.51 -7.39
N LEU A 172 -2.47 2.93 -7.14
CA LEU A 172 -3.63 3.06 -8.02
C LEU A 172 -4.03 4.52 -8.26
N LEU A 173 -3.67 5.44 -7.36
CA LEU A 173 -3.89 6.88 -7.55
C LEU A 173 -3.15 7.44 -8.78
N TYR A 174 -2.12 6.77 -9.30
CA TYR A 174 -1.51 7.15 -10.59
C TYR A 174 -2.53 7.09 -11.74
N CYS A 175 -3.55 6.23 -11.67
CA CYS A 175 -4.60 6.17 -12.69
C CYS A 175 -5.36 7.50 -12.83
N LEU A 176 -5.46 8.29 -11.75
CA LEU A 176 -6.07 9.61 -11.79
C LEU A 176 -5.27 10.57 -12.70
N PHE A 177 -3.94 10.45 -12.72
CA PHE A 177 -3.06 11.22 -13.60
C PHE A 177 -3.16 10.80 -15.07
N PHE A 178 -3.58 9.55 -15.34
CA PHE A 178 -3.80 9.07 -16.71
C PHE A 178 -5.09 9.63 -17.31
N ILE A 179 -6.11 9.84 -16.46
CA ILE A 179 -7.44 10.30 -16.87
C ILE A 179 -7.48 11.83 -16.91
N TRP A 180 -7.05 12.48 -15.83
CA TRP A 180 -7.16 13.93 -15.66
C TRP A 180 -5.86 14.65 -16.01
N ASN A 181 -6.00 15.94 -16.33
CA ASN A 181 -4.90 16.83 -16.67
C ASN A 181 -4.19 17.33 -15.40
N ILE A 182 -3.52 16.42 -14.69
CA ILE A 182 -2.79 16.69 -13.45
C ILE A 182 -1.30 16.90 -13.78
N SER A 183 -0.69 17.94 -13.19
CA SER A 183 0.74 18.24 -13.36
C SER A 183 1.64 17.11 -12.87
N LEU A 184 2.72 16.83 -13.60
CA LEU A 184 3.78 15.89 -13.17
C LEU A 184 4.37 16.24 -11.80
N SER A 185 4.42 17.54 -11.45
CA SER A 185 4.96 18.02 -10.18
C SER A 185 4.20 17.54 -8.94
N LEU A 186 3.06 16.86 -9.09
CA LEU A 186 2.27 16.30 -7.98
C LEU A 186 2.53 14.79 -7.76
N LEU A 187 3.37 14.14 -8.57
CA LEU A 187 3.62 12.69 -8.47
C LEU A 187 4.27 12.28 -7.14
N TRP A 188 5.08 13.16 -6.54
CA TRP A 188 5.70 12.93 -5.24
C TRP A 188 4.68 12.68 -4.13
N LEU A 189 3.45 13.20 -4.27
CA LEU A 189 2.37 12.97 -3.30
C LEU A 189 2.01 11.49 -3.20
N ILE A 190 2.08 10.73 -4.30
CA ILE A 190 1.77 9.30 -4.28
C ILE A 190 2.85 8.51 -3.54
N ASP A 191 4.13 8.84 -3.75
CA ASP A 191 5.23 8.28 -2.97
C ASP A 191 5.11 8.64 -1.48
N GLY A 192 4.73 9.88 -1.17
CA GLY A 192 4.47 10.34 0.19
C GLY A 192 3.33 9.56 0.85
N LEU A 193 2.20 9.41 0.17
CA LEU A 193 1.05 8.62 0.64
C LEU A 193 1.42 7.15 0.85
N PHE A 194 2.22 6.56 -0.04
CA PHE A 194 2.75 5.21 0.13
C PHE A 194 3.55 5.05 1.43
N CYS A 195 4.47 5.98 1.71
CA CYS A 195 5.22 5.98 2.97
C CYS A 195 4.30 6.10 4.19
N VAL A 196 3.30 6.99 4.13
CA VAL A 196 2.33 7.17 5.22
C VAL A 196 1.48 5.92 5.44
N TRP A 197 1.08 5.22 4.38
CA TRP A 197 0.35 3.96 4.47
C TRP A 197 1.21 2.84 5.06
N ILE A 198 2.51 2.78 4.75
CA ILE A 198 3.44 1.88 5.44
C ILE A 198 3.48 2.18 6.93
N ILE A 199 3.64 3.45 7.32
CA ILE A 199 3.66 3.87 8.73
C ILE A 199 2.36 3.44 9.42
N ARG A 200 1.20 3.68 8.79
CA ARG A 200 -0.12 3.30 9.32
C ARG A 200 -0.26 1.79 9.47
N GLY A 201 0.23 1.01 8.51
CA GLY A 201 0.30 -0.45 8.60
C GLY A 201 1.12 -0.91 9.81
N PHE A 202 2.31 -0.34 10.00
CA PHE A 202 3.16 -0.62 11.16
C PHE A 202 2.51 -0.27 12.50
N LEU A 203 1.92 0.93 12.61
CA LEU A 203 1.23 1.37 13.82
C LEU A 203 0.04 0.48 14.18
N THR A 204 -0.63 -0.09 13.17
CA THR A 204 -1.78 -0.99 13.37
C THR A 204 -1.32 -2.41 13.71
N LEU A 205 -0.25 -2.91 13.08
CA LEU A 205 0.29 -4.25 13.31
C LEU A 205 1.08 -4.38 14.63
N MET A 206 1.68 -3.29 15.10
CA MET A 206 2.50 -3.23 16.31
C MET A 206 1.89 -2.33 17.39
N SER A 207 0.56 -2.26 17.45
CA SER A 207 -0.17 -1.38 18.36
C SER A 207 0.04 -1.69 19.84
N ASP A 208 0.44 -2.93 20.16
CA ASP A 208 0.81 -3.39 21.50
C ASP A 208 2.23 -2.99 21.91
N LYS A 209 3.01 -2.39 21.00
CA LYS A 209 4.41 -2.00 21.23
C LYS A 209 4.53 -0.47 21.36
N SER A 210 5.53 -0.03 22.12
CA SER A 210 5.83 1.39 22.22
C SER A 210 6.38 1.94 20.90
N LEU A 211 6.13 3.24 20.64
CA LEU A 211 6.60 3.92 19.43
C LEU A 211 8.12 3.83 19.25
N TYR A 212 8.87 3.76 20.35
CA TYR A 212 10.32 3.57 20.34
C TYR A 212 10.74 2.29 19.60
N TYR A 213 9.93 1.23 19.65
CA TYR A 213 10.18 0.00 18.89
C TYR A 213 9.66 0.06 17.45
N VAL A 214 8.60 0.83 17.20
CA VAL A 214 7.96 0.92 15.88
C VAL A 214 8.78 1.79 14.92
N ILE A 215 9.25 2.96 15.38
CA ILE A 215 9.94 3.94 14.53
C ILE A 215 11.18 3.36 13.83
N PRO A 216 12.13 2.68 14.52
CA PRO A 216 13.31 2.13 13.85
C PRO A 216 12.98 1.08 12.78
N ARG A 217 11.89 0.31 12.97
CA ARG A 217 11.45 -0.74 12.05
C ARG A 217 10.81 -0.16 10.79
N VAL A 218 10.02 0.89 10.94
CA VAL A 218 9.50 1.70 9.83
C VAL A 218 10.67 2.30 9.05
N LEU A 219 11.63 2.93 9.74
CA LEU A 219 12.80 3.54 9.12
C LEU A 219 13.66 2.52 8.38
N LEU A 220 13.81 1.31 8.92
CA LEU A 220 14.50 0.22 8.21
C LEU A 220 13.81 -0.10 6.88
N CYS A 221 12.48 -0.24 6.86
CA CYS A 221 11.74 -0.57 5.64
C CYS A 221 11.82 0.56 4.60
N ILE A 222 11.61 1.81 5.03
CA ILE A 222 11.77 2.98 4.14
C ILE A 222 13.22 3.08 3.65
N GLY A 223 14.20 2.82 4.54
CA GLY A 223 15.62 2.79 4.22
C GLY A 223 15.97 1.73 3.16
N CYS A 224 15.39 0.53 3.24
CA CYS A 224 15.55 -0.50 2.22
C CYS A 224 15.07 -0.03 0.84
N ARG A 225 13.92 0.66 0.77
CA ARG A 225 13.43 1.27 -0.48
C ARG A 225 14.42 2.29 -1.03
N VAL A 226 14.85 3.23 -0.18
CA VAL A 226 15.75 4.32 -0.58
C VAL A 226 17.08 3.78 -1.09
N LEU A 227 17.65 2.82 -0.36
CA LEU A 227 18.89 2.15 -0.73
C LEU A 227 18.74 1.39 -2.05
N PHE A 228 17.64 0.65 -2.23
CA PHE A 228 17.38 -0.09 -3.47
C PHE A 228 17.32 0.85 -4.68
N ARG A 229 16.56 1.95 -4.59
CA ARG A 229 16.47 2.96 -5.66
C ARG A 229 17.82 3.63 -5.92
N HIS A 230 18.59 3.91 -4.88
CA HIS A 230 19.92 4.51 -5.04
C HIS A 230 20.89 3.60 -5.78
N LEU A 231 20.94 2.32 -5.40
CA LEU A 231 21.86 1.34 -5.99
C LEU A 231 21.51 0.97 -7.44
N THR A 232 20.22 0.87 -7.74
CA THR A 232 19.76 0.45 -9.07
C THR A 232 19.57 1.62 -10.04
N GLY A 233 19.39 2.84 -9.53
CA GLY A 233 19.19 4.04 -10.35
C GLY A 233 17.96 4.00 -11.27
N TRP A 234 17.05 3.03 -11.05
CA TRP A 234 15.94 2.77 -11.96
C TRP A 234 14.82 3.82 -11.90
N CYS A 235 14.74 4.54 -10.77
CA CYS A 235 13.76 5.57 -10.47
C CYS A 235 14.40 6.58 -9.50
N SER A 236 13.96 7.84 -9.55
CA SER A 236 14.28 8.82 -8.50
C SER A 236 13.72 8.36 -7.14
N GLN A 237 14.34 8.83 -6.05
CA GLN A 237 13.93 8.47 -4.69
C GLN A 237 12.47 8.81 -4.43
N ILE A 238 12.09 9.99 -4.91
CA ILE A 238 10.74 10.52 -5.00
C ILE A 238 10.55 10.85 -6.48
N ILE A 239 9.43 10.43 -7.07
CA ILE A 239 9.07 10.84 -8.44
C ILE A 239 8.70 12.33 -8.38
N MET A 240 9.68 13.21 -8.63
CA MET A 240 9.59 14.67 -8.57
C MET A 240 10.14 15.26 -9.86
#